data_AF-A0A1H5E6X0-F1
#
_entry.id   AF-A0A1H5E6X0-F1
#
_cell.length_a   1.000
_cell.length_b   1.000
_cell.length_c   1.000
_cell.angle_alpha   90.00
_cell.angle_beta   90.00
_cell.angle_gamma   90.00
#
_symmetry.space_group_name_H-M   'P 1'
#
loop_
_entity.id
_entity.type
_entity.pdbx_description
1 polymer ?
#
loop_
_entity_poly.entity_id
_entity_poly.type
_entity_poly.pdbx_seq_one_letter_code
_entity_poly.pdbx_strand_id
1 'polypeptide(L)'
;MTHTLTVNGEQISLIKEAVLLAAADVPPNVRPQRHGVLVGSVLWAPKDLLRTVIGSEDLGNVDSPRAMKAFNALGFQTFTETVYTEDGLPFVHPQNRLRPTEETRS
;
A
#
# COMPACT_ATOMS: atom_id res chain seq x y z
N MET A 1 -3.77 -5.95 13.87
CA MET A 1 -3.92 -4.47 13.94
C MET A 1 -4.93 -4.08 12.88
N THR A 2 -5.89 -3.21 13.21
CA THR A 2 -7.01 -2.83 12.33
C THR A 2 -6.91 -1.34 12.02
N HIS A 3 -7.16 -0.94 10.78
CA HIS A 3 -7.20 0.45 10.35
C HIS A 3 -8.48 0.69 9.54
N THR A 4 -9.22 1.74 9.89
CA THR A 4 -10.46 2.08 9.19
C THR A 4 -10.19 3.12 8.11
N LEU A 5 -10.68 2.87 6.91
CA LEU A 5 -10.60 3.77 5.77
C LEU A 5 -12.01 4.11 5.28
N THR A 6 -12.29 5.38 4.96
CA THR A 6 -13.53 5.75 4.30
C THR A 6 -13.37 5.65 2.78
N VAL A 7 -14.18 4.83 2.14
CA VAL A 7 -14.22 4.61 0.69
C VAL A 7 -15.66 4.83 0.23
N ASN A 8 -15.89 5.72 -0.74
CA ASN A 8 -17.25 6.04 -1.21
C ASN A 8 -18.26 6.43 -0.09
N GLY A 9 -17.77 6.99 1.02
CA GLY A 9 -18.61 7.35 2.17
C GLY A 9 -18.86 6.19 3.14
N GLU A 10 -18.48 4.97 2.80
CA GLU A 10 -18.55 3.80 3.67
C GLU A 10 -17.24 3.61 4.45
N GLN A 11 -17.36 3.18 5.71
CA GLN A 11 -16.19 2.82 6.51
C GLN A 11 -15.82 1.36 6.28
N ILE A 12 -14.62 1.14 5.76
CA ILE A 12 -14.05 -0.17 5.51
C ILE A 12 -12.96 -0.43 6.54
N SER A 13 -13.06 -1.56 7.23
CA SER A 13 -12.04 -2.01 8.18
C SER A 13 -11.00 -2.86 7.45
N LEU A 14 -9.77 -2.38 7.40
CA LEU A 14 -8.62 -3.12 6.89
C LEU A 14 -7.91 -3.78 8.06
N ILE A 15 -7.65 -5.09 7.94
CA ILE A 15 -6.84 -5.85 8.88
C ILE A 15 -5.62 -6.41 8.16
N LYS A 16 -4.49 -6.49 8.87
CA LYS A 16 -3.22 -6.93 8.30
C LYS A 16 -3.32 -8.32 7.64
N GLU A 17 -4.06 -9.23 8.27
CA GLU A 17 -4.26 -10.60 7.81
C GLU A 17 -5.00 -10.66 6.46
N ALA A 18 -6.04 -9.83 6.28
CA ALA A 18 -6.77 -9.76 5.02
C ALA A 18 -5.89 -9.22 3.87
N VAL A 19 -4.99 -8.28 4.17
CA VAL A 19 -4.03 -7.77 3.18
C VAL A 19 -3.07 -8.86 2.72
N LEU A 20 -2.57 -9.67 3.65
CA LEU A 20 -1.66 -10.77 3.33
C LEU A 20 -2.34 -11.87 2.51
N LEU A 21 -3.59 -12.23 2.86
CA LEU A 21 -4.37 -13.22 2.10
C LEU A 21 -4.66 -12.73 0.68
N ALA A 22 -5.18 -11.51 0.53
CA ALA A 22 -5.50 -10.94 -0.77
C ALA A 22 -4.27 -10.83 -1.70
N ALA A 23 -3.11 -10.47 -1.14
CA ALA A 23 -1.86 -10.39 -1.90
C ALA A 23 -1.27 -11.78 -2.26
N ALA A 24 -1.69 -12.84 -1.59
CA ALA A 24 -1.30 -14.21 -1.93
C ALA A 24 -2.15 -14.78 -3.09
N ASP A 25 -3.40 -14.34 -3.21
CA ASP A 25 -4.35 -14.85 -4.21
C ASP A 25 -4.19 -14.18 -5.59
N VAL A 26 -3.62 -12.98 -5.66
CA VAL A 26 -3.53 -12.19 -6.89
C VAL A 26 -2.11 -11.64 -7.06
N PRO A 27 -1.51 -11.71 -8.27
CA PRO A 27 -0.23 -11.08 -8.53
C PRO A 27 -0.36 -9.54 -8.66
N PRO A 28 0.68 -8.76 -8.31
CA PRO A 28 0.66 -7.30 -8.47
C PRO A 28 0.64 -6.89 -9.94
N ASN A 29 0.12 -5.70 -10.20
CA ASN A 29 0.29 -5.03 -11.49
C ASN A 29 1.74 -4.53 -11.64
N VAL A 30 2.44 -4.99 -12.68
CA VAL A 30 3.86 -4.70 -12.94
C VAL A 30 4.12 -3.34 -13.58
N ARG A 31 3.10 -2.48 -13.73
CA ARG A 31 3.28 -1.15 -14.32
C ARG A 31 4.10 -0.24 -13.40
N PRO A 32 4.92 0.67 -13.95
CA PRO A 32 5.60 1.69 -13.17
C PRO A 32 4.62 2.57 -12.39
N GLN A 33 4.88 2.76 -11.10
CA GLN A 33 4.05 3.53 -10.17
C GLN A 33 4.94 4.36 -9.26
N ARG A 34 4.54 5.57 -8.90
CA ARG A 34 5.36 6.43 -8.03
C ARG A 34 5.41 5.95 -6.57
N HIS A 35 4.34 5.31 -6.11
CA HIS A 35 4.17 4.87 -4.72
C HIS A 35 4.13 3.35 -4.64
N GLY A 36 4.64 2.79 -3.54
CA GLY A 36 4.71 1.35 -3.35
C GLY A 36 4.44 0.89 -1.92
N VAL A 37 3.88 -0.31 -1.79
CA VAL A 37 3.72 -1.05 -0.52
C VAL A 37 4.41 -2.39 -0.65
N LEU A 38 5.32 -2.72 0.27
CA LEU A 38 5.98 -4.02 0.28
C LEU A 38 5.12 -5.04 1.04
N VAL A 39 4.74 -6.11 0.35
CA VAL A 39 4.05 -7.27 0.93
C VAL A 39 4.90 -8.51 0.65
N GLY A 40 5.49 -9.09 1.70
CA GLY A 40 6.52 -10.11 1.54
C GLY A 40 7.74 -9.53 0.81
N SER A 41 8.08 -10.10 -0.35
CA SER A 41 9.14 -9.62 -1.25
C SER A 41 8.61 -8.86 -2.48
N VAL A 42 7.30 -8.58 -2.52
CA VAL A 42 6.62 -8.06 -3.70
C VAL A 42 6.19 -6.62 -3.46
N LEU A 43 6.53 -5.74 -4.40
CA LEU A 43 6.12 -4.34 -4.36
C LEU A 43 4.78 -4.16 -5.09
N TRP A 44 3.81 -3.63 -4.36
CA TRP A 44 2.48 -3.36 -4.86
C TRP A 44 2.23 -1.87 -5.05
N ALA A 45 1.48 -1.51 -6.09
CA ALA A 45 0.85 -0.20 -6.17
C ALA A 45 -0.19 -0.10 -5.04
N PRO A 46 -0.15 0.94 -4.16
CA PRO A 46 -1.05 1.00 -3.01
C PRO A 46 -2.53 0.94 -3.39
N LYS A 47 -2.91 1.62 -4.47
CA LYS A 47 -4.31 1.64 -4.92
C LYS A 47 -4.75 0.27 -5.45
N ASP A 48 -3.90 -0.42 -6.21
CA ASP A 48 -4.22 -1.74 -6.76
C ASP A 48 -4.31 -2.78 -5.64
N LEU A 49 -3.37 -2.77 -4.68
CA LEU A 49 -3.47 -3.62 -3.49
C LEU A 49 -4.78 -3.37 -2.73
N LEU A 50 -5.16 -2.11 -2.54
CA LEU A 50 -6.42 -1.77 -1.86
C LEU A 50 -7.65 -2.29 -2.62
N ARG A 51 -7.66 -2.21 -3.96
CA ARG A 51 -8.72 -2.82 -4.79
C ARG A 51 -8.81 -4.32 -4.55
N THR A 52 -7.67 -5.01 -4.54
CA THR A 52 -7.60 -6.46 -4.30
C THR A 52 -8.13 -6.82 -2.92
N VAL A 53 -7.75 -6.07 -1.88
CA VAL A 53 -8.17 -6.35 -0.50
C VAL A 53 -9.68 -6.11 -0.29
N ILE A 54 -10.23 -5.08 -0.90
CA ILE A 54 -11.65 -4.73 -0.77
C ILE A 54 -12.52 -5.57 -1.72
N GLY A 55 -11.95 -6.06 -2.82
CA GLY A 55 -12.71 -6.71 -3.89
C GLY A 55 -13.57 -5.73 -4.69
N SER A 56 -13.19 -4.44 -4.73
CA SER A 56 -13.92 -3.39 -5.46
C SER A 56 -13.00 -2.65 -6.43
N GLU A 57 -13.46 -2.50 -7.67
CA GLU A 57 -12.78 -1.70 -8.70
C GLU A 57 -12.91 -0.18 -8.43
N ASP A 58 -14.04 0.21 -7.84
CA ASP A 58 -14.31 1.58 -7.46
C ASP A 58 -13.87 1.83 -6.01
N LEU A 59 -12.85 2.68 -5.89
CA LEU A 59 -12.32 3.17 -4.61
C LEU A 59 -12.67 4.64 -4.39
N GLY A 60 -13.51 5.23 -5.24
CA GLY A 60 -13.89 6.62 -5.18
C GLY A 60 -12.71 7.57 -5.13
N ASN A 61 -12.69 8.36 -4.06
CA ASN A 61 -11.67 9.39 -3.80
C ASN A 61 -10.37 8.85 -3.16
N VAL A 62 -10.21 7.53 -3.01
CA VAL A 62 -8.97 6.99 -2.48
C VAL A 62 -7.89 6.98 -3.57
N ASP A 63 -6.85 7.78 -3.34
CA ASP A 63 -5.63 7.84 -4.13
C ASP A 63 -4.53 6.97 -3.52
N SER A 64 -3.42 6.80 -4.26
CA SER A 64 -2.29 6.00 -3.81
C SER A 64 -1.67 6.49 -2.49
N PRO A 65 -1.49 7.81 -2.24
CA PRO A 65 -1.03 8.31 -0.95
C PRO A 65 -1.93 7.94 0.23
N ARG A 66 -3.26 8.06 0.08
CA ARG A 66 -4.21 7.72 1.15
C ARG A 66 -4.22 6.22 1.42
N ALA A 67 -4.22 5.39 0.36
CA ALA A 67 -4.07 3.94 0.50
C ALA A 67 -2.74 3.55 1.18
N MET A 68 -1.64 4.18 0.77
CA MET A 68 -0.31 3.97 1.34
C MET A 68 -0.29 4.29 2.84
N LYS A 69 -0.92 5.39 3.27
CA LYS A 69 -1.04 5.73 4.69
C LYS A 69 -1.77 4.65 5.49
N ALA A 70 -2.83 4.06 4.94
CA ALA A 70 -3.55 2.96 5.58
C ALA A 70 -2.66 1.73 5.76
N PHE A 71 -1.89 1.33 4.74
CA PHE A 71 -0.97 0.20 4.83
C PHE A 71 0.20 0.46 5.78
N ASN A 72 0.75 1.68 5.80
CA ASN A 72 1.77 2.07 6.78
C ASN A 72 1.23 1.96 8.22
N ALA A 73 -0.02 2.37 8.44
CA ALA A 73 -0.67 2.25 9.75
C ALA A 73 -0.90 0.78 10.16
N LEU A 74 -0.98 -0.15 9.21
CA LEU A 74 -1.03 -1.61 9.47
C LEU A 74 0.36 -2.23 9.66
N GLY A 75 1.43 -1.44 9.57
CA GLY A 75 2.82 -1.86 9.74
C GLY A 75 3.45 -2.45 8.48
N PHE A 76 2.90 -2.19 7.29
CA PHE A 76 3.58 -2.51 6.04
C PHE A 76 4.61 -1.43 5.70
N GLN A 77 5.71 -1.85 5.08
CA GLN A 77 6.71 -0.91 4.59
C GLN A 77 6.19 -0.21 3.33
N THR A 78 6.27 1.11 3.32
CA THR A 78 5.74 1.94 2.23
C THR A 78 6.77 2.93 1.68
N PHE A 79 6.65 3.26 0.40
CA PHE A 79 7.61 4.07 -0.34
C PHE A 79 6.90 5.16 -1.14
N THR A 80 7.38 6.40 -1.00
CA THR A 80 6.80 7.58 -1.68
C THR A 80 7.34 7.81 -3.08
N GLU A 81 8.51 7.23 -3.38
CA GLU A 81 9.19 7.34 -4.65
C GLU A 81 9.88 6.02 -4.98
N THR A 82 9.21 5.26 -5.86
CA THR A 82 9.72 4.02 -6.46
C THR A 82 10.27 4.36 -7.84
N VAL A 83 11.57 4.11 -8.02
CA VAL A 83 12.27 4.24 -9.30
C VAL A 83 12.18 2.88 -10.00
N TYR A 84 12.24 2.84 -11.32
CA TYR A 84 12.25 1.57 -12.06
C TYR A 84 13.54 1.48 -12.86
N THR A 85 14.08 0.27 -12.96
CA THR A 85 15.14 -0.02 -13.93
C THR A 85 14.57 0.06 -15.35
N GLU A 86 15.44 0.13 -16.36
CA GLU A 86 15.01 0.11 -17.77
C GLU A 86 14.17 -1.13 -18.11
N ASP A 87 14.42 -2.26 -17.43
CA ASP A 87 13.66 -3.51 -17.57
C ASP A 87 12.32 -3.51 -16.81
N GLY A 88 11.92 -2.38 -16.21
CA GLY A 88 10.66 -2.24 -15.49
C GLY A 88 10.65 -2.87 -14.10
N LEU A 89 11.82 -3.23 -13.54
CA LEU A 89 11.90 -3.75 -12.17
C LEU A 89 11.92 -2.60 -11.16
N PRO A 90 11.15 -2.70 -10.05
CA PRO A 90 11.13 -1.64 -9.05
C PRO A 90 12.44 -1.58 -8.27
N PHE A 91 13.08 -0.41 -8.31
CA PHE A 91 14.20 -0.01 -7.47
C PHE A 91 13.73 1.02 -6.43
N VAL A 92 13.73 0.62 -5.17
CA VAL A 92 13.39 1.54 -4.08
C VAL A 92 14.66 2.18 -3.53
N HIS A 93 14.79 3.50 -3.63
CA HIS A 93 15.88 4.19 -2.98
C HIS A 93 15.75 4.10 -1.44
N PRO A 94 16.80 3.71 -0.68
CA PRO A 94 16.72 3.49 0.77
C PRO A 94 16.24 4.70 1.57
N GLN A 95 16.42 5.91 1.04
CA GLN A 95 16.02 7.17 1.68
C GLN A 95 14.52 7.48 1.52
N ASN A 96 13.78 6.74 0.69
CA ASN A 96 12.37 7.02 0.35
C ASN A 96 11.37 6.28 1.24
N ARG A 97 11.83 5.75 2.39
CA ARG A 97 10.95 5.19 3.41
C ARG A 97 10.19 6.33 4.07
N LEU A 98 8.87 6.23 4.14
CA LEU A 98 8.10 7.07 5.07
C LEU A 98 8.69 6.82 6.46
N ARG A 99 9.20 7.88 7.10
CA ARG A 99 9.69 7.77 8.47
C ARG A 99 8.56 7.17 9.31
N PRO A 100 8.84 6.15 10.14
CA PRO A 100 7.90 5.80 11.18
C PRO A 100 7.62 7.09 11.94
N THR A 101 6.35 7.41 12.20
CA THR A 101 6.00 8.34 13.27
C THR A 101 6.58 7.72 14.53
N GLU A 102 7.82 8.11 14.88
CA GLU A 102 8.37 7.85 16.19
C GLU A 102 7.38 8.44 17.19
N GLU A 103 7.01 7.60 18.15
CA GLU A 103 6.30 7.98 19.35
C GLU A 103 6.80 9.35 19.83
N THR A 104 5.88 10.29 20.01
CA THR A 104 6.06 11.38 20.94
C THR A 104 6.40 10.76 22.29
N ARG A 105 7.69 10.55 22.57
CA ARG A 105 8.16 10.29 23.93
C ARG A 105 8.42 11.62 24.59
N SER A 106 7.68 11.77 25.69
CA SER A 106 7.63 12.85 26.66
C SER A 106 8.99 13.35 27.13
#